data_AF-A0AAV0KPI8-F1
#
_entry.id   AF-A0AAV0KPI8-F1
#
_cell.length_a   1.000
_cell.length_b   1.000
_cell.length_c   1.000
_cell.angle_alpha   90.00
_cell.angle_beta   90.00
_cell.angle_gamma   90.00
#
_symmetry.space_group_name_H-M   'P 1'
#
loop_
_entity.id
_entity.type
_entity.pdbx_description
1 polymer ?
#
loop_
_entity_poly.entity_id
_entity_poly.type
_entity_poly.pdbx_seq_one_letter_code
_entity_poly.pdbx_strand_id
1 'polypeptide(L)'
;MASKRILKELKDLQKDPPSSCSAGPVAEDMFHWQATIMGPSESPYSGGVFLVTIHFPPDYPFKPPKVAFRTKVFHPNINSNGSICLDILKEQWSPALTISKAG
;
A
#
# COMPACT_ATOMS: atom_id res chain seq x y z
N MET A 1 -18.24 5.77 -6.87
CA MET A 1 -17.06 6.60 -7.22
C MET A 1 -15.75 5.93 -6.79
N ALA A 2 -15.66 5.43 -5.55
CA ALA A 2 -14.51 4.68 -5.04
C ALA A 2 -14.08 3.51 -5.96
N SER A 3 -15.01 2.61 -6.34
CA SER A 3 -14.66 1.45 -7.18
C SER A 3 -14.08 1.83 -8.54
N LYS A 4 -14.61 2.89 -9.18
CA LYS A 4 -14.07 3.40 -10.46
C LYS A 4 -12.66 3.96 -10.31
N ARG A 5 -12.39 4.63 -9.18
CA ARG A 5 -11.06 5.14 -8.84
C ARG A 5 -10.07 3.99 -8.59
N ILE A 6 -10.45 3.01 -7.77
CA ILE A 6 -9.62 1.83 -7.46
C ILE A 6 -9.31 1.04 -8.74
N LEU A 7 -10.30 0.80 -9.60
CA LEU A 7 -10.09 0.14 -10.89
C LEU A 7 -9.15 0.91 -11.82
N LYS A 8 -9.20 2.24 -11.81
CA LYS A 8 -8.26 3.08 -12.57
C LYS A 8 -6.84 2.90 -12.03
N GLU A 9 -6.64 3.00 -10.72
CA GLU A 9 -5.32 2.83 -10.11
C GLU A 9 -4.75 1.43 -10.31
N LEU A 10 -5.58 0.38 -10.32
CA LEU A 10 -5.15 -0.97 -10.66
C LEU A 10 -4.64 -1.05 -12.10
N LYS A 11 -5.37 -0.46 -13.06
CA LYS A 11 -4.93 -0.43 -14.46
C LYS A 11 -3.64 0.36 -14.64
N ASP A 12 -3.49 1.47 -13.91
CA ASP A 12 -2.28 2.28 -13.96
C ASP A 12 -1.08 1.51 -13.40
N LEU A 13 -1.24 0.77 -12.30
CA LEU A 13 -0.22 -0.13 -11.75
C LEU A 13 0.14 -1.30 -12.69
N GLN A 14 -0.83 -1.87 -13.38
CA GLN A 14 -0.60 -2.95 -14.35
C GLN A 14 0.12 -2.44 -15.62
N LYS A 15 -0.12 -1.17 -15.98
CA LYS A 15 0.50 -0.54 -17.15
C LYS A 15 1.95 -0.15 -16.87
N ASP A 16 2.25 0.30 -15.65
CA ASP A 16 3.59 0.73 -15.23
C ASP A 16 3.93 0.12 -13.85
N PRO A 17 4.33 -1.17 -13.82
CA PRO A 17 4.58 -1.87 -12.58
C PRO A 17 5.88 -1.38 -11.92
N PRO A 18 5.88 -1.08 -10.61
CA PRO A 18 7.10 -0.72 -9.90
C PRO A 18 8.08 -1.90 -9.85
N SER A 19 9.38 -1.63 -9.92
CA SER A 19 10.43 -2.66 -10.00
C SER A 19 10.68 -3.40 -8.68
N SER A 20 10.42 -2.76 -7.54
CA SER A 20 10.66 -3.30 -6.19
C SER A 20 9.38 -3.59 -5.41
N CYS A 21 8.20 -3.36 -6.00
CA CYS A 21 6.92 -3.56 -5.35
C CYS A 21 5.90 -4.17 -6.30
N SER A 22 4.92 -4.90 -5.77
CA SER A 22 3.71 -5.27 -6.51
C SER A 22 2.49 -5.09 -5.61
N ALA A 23 1.32 -4.83 -6.20
CA ALA A 23 0.07 -4.72 -5.46
C ALA A 23 -1.12 -5.15 -6.33
N GLY A 24 -2.14 -5.74 -5.72
CA GLY A 24 -3.37 -6.11 -6.41
C GLY A 24 -4.46 -6.62 -5.46
N PRO A 25 -5.70 -6.75 -5.97
CA PRO A 25 -6.84 -7.24 -5.18
C PRO A 25 -6.64 -8.68 -4.72
N VAL A 26 -7.14 -8.98 -3.52
CA VAL A 26 -7.16 -10.32 -2.95
C VAL A 26 -8.46 -11.00 -3.39
N ALA A 27 -8.34 -12.07 -4.17
CA ALA A 27 -9.48 -12.78 -4.75
C ALA A 27 -10.41 -11.82 -5.52
N GLU A 28 -11.70 -11.79 -5.17
CA GLU A 28 -12.71 -10.96 -5.84
C GLU A 28 -12.97 -9.62 -5.12
N ASP A 29 -12.32 -9.36 -3.99
CA ASP A 29 -12.53 -8.12 -3.22
C ASP A 29 -11.64 -6.99 -3.74
N MET A 30 -12.22 -6.13 -4.56
CA MET A 30 -11.56 -4.95 -5.10
C MET A 30 -11.16 -3.91 -4.03
N PHE A 31 -11.73 -3.97 -2.82
CA PHE A 31 -11.43 -3.04 -1.71
C PHE A 31 -10.39 -3.60 -0.73
N HIS A 32 -9.94 -4.84 -0.93
CA HIS A 32 -8.88 -5.44 -0.15
C HIS A 32 -7.75 -5.89 -1.06
N TRP A 33 -6.61 -5.23 -0.94
CA TRP A 33 -5.43 -5.54 -1.73
C TRP A 33 -4.32 -6.12 -0.86
N GLN A 34 -3.47 -6.91 -1.52
CA GLN A 34 -2.19 -7.33 -1.00
C GLN A 34 -1.10 -6.70 -1.86
N ALA A 35 -0.04 -6.26 -1.19
CA ALA A 35 1.17 -5.77 -1.80
C ALA A 35 2.38 -6.55 -1.28
N THR A 36 3.39 -6.67 -2.14
CA THR A 36 4.69 -7.22 -1.80
C THR A 36 5.73 -6.14 -2.02
N ILE A 37 6.58 -5.91 -1.03
CA ILE A 37 7.67 -4.95 -1.08
C ILE A 37 8.99 -5.71 -0.92
N MET A 38 9.90 -5.52 -1.87
CA MET A 38 11.26 -6.03 -1.77
C MET A 38 12.08 -5.12 -0.86
N GLY A 39 12.81 -5.71 0.06
CA GLY A 39 13.71 -4.99 0.94
C GLY A 39 14.80 -4.27 0.13
N PRO A 40 14.98 -2.94 0.31
CA PRO A 40 15.98 -2.17 -0.44
C PRO A 40 17.39 -2.74 -0.29
N SER A 41 18.17 -2.71 -1.38
CA SER A 41 19.62 -2.95 -1.31
C SER A 41 20.28 -1.94 -0.36
N GLU A 42 21.38 -2.33 0.27
CA GLU A 42 22.12 -1.46 1.20
C GLU A 42 21.32 -1.03 2.44
N SER A 43 20.27 -1.78 2.78
CA SER A 43 19.52 -1.61 4.03
C SER A 43 19.55 -2.91 4.86
N PRO A 44 19.26 -2.84 6.17
CA PRO A 44 19.08 -4.04 7.00
C PRO A 44 17.97 -4.98 6.52
N TYR A 45 17.12 -4.51 5.61
CA TYR A 45 16.01 -5.27 5.04
C TYR A 45 16.39 -5.98 3.73
N SER A 46 17.61 -5.78 3.22
CA SER A 46 18.05 -6.31 1.92
C SER A 46 17.83 -7.82 1.80
N GLY A 47 17.26 -8.24 0.66
CA GLY A 47 16.88 -9.64 0.41
C GLY A 47 15.56 -10.07 1.08
N GLY A 48 14.97 -9.22 1.92
CA GLY A 48 13.67 -9.47 2.54
C GLY A 48 12.49 -9.27 1.59
N VAL A 49 11.39 -9.97 1.86
CA VAL A 49 10.11 -9.84 1.17
C VAL A 49 9.02 -9.53 2.19
N PHE A 50 8.40 -8.36 2.06
CA PHE A 50 7.43 -7.85 3.03
C PHE A 50 6.03 -7.83 2.43
N LEU A 51 5.13 -8.59 3.03
CA LEU A 51 3.72 -8.60 2.67
C LEU A 51 3.01 -7.47 3.40
N VAL A 52 2.20 -6.73 2.66
CA VAL A 52 1.42 -5.59 3.12
C VAL A 52 -0.04 -5.79 2.69
N THR A 53 -0.97 -5.45 3.58
CA THR A 53 -2.41 -5.40 3.27
C THR A 53 -2.87 -3.96 3.17
N ILE A 54 -3.73 -3.70 2.19
CA ILE A 54 -4.32 -2.38 1.93
C ILE A 54 -5.84 -2.56 1.91
N HIS A 55 -6.55 -1.84 2.76
CA HIS A 55 -8.01 -1.82 2.79
C HIS A 55 -8.52 -0.44 2.43
N PHE A 56 -9.27 -0.35 1.33
CA PHE A 56 -9.88 0.89 0.89
C PHE A 56 -11.20 1.12 1.63
N PRO A 57 -11.44 2.32 2.17
CA PRO A 57 -12.74 2.63 2.76
C PRO A 57 -13.78 2.91 1.67
N PRO A 58 -15.09 2.81 1.97
CA PRO A 58 -16.16 3.07 0.99
C PRO A 58 -16.13 4.49 0.39
N ASP A 59 -15.57 5.46 1.11
CA ASP A 59 -15.44 6.87 0.75
C ASP A 59 -14.06 7.22 0.14
N TYR A 60 -13.27 6.22 -0.27
CA TYR A 60 -12.06 6.44 -1.05
C TYR A 60 -12.36 7.23 -2.34
N PRO A 61 -11.55 8.24 -2.73
CA PRO A 61 -10.25 8.66 -2.16
C PRO A 61 -10.35 9.79 -1.12
N PHE A 62 -11.52 10.14 -0.60
CA PHE A 62 -11.65 11.22 0.39
C PHE A 62 -11.10 10.83 1.77
N LYS A 63 -11.16 9.55 2.11
CA LYS A 63 -10.42 8.98 3.25
C LYS A 63 -9.27 8.09 2.77
N PRO A 64 -8.16 8.05 3.53
CA PRO A 64 -7.00 7.21 3.21
C PRO A 64 -7.34 5.72 3.31
N PRO A 65 -6.65 4.87 2.54
CA PRO A 65 -6.68 3.43 2.74
C PRO A 65 -5.95 3.06 4.04
N LYS A 66 -6.38 1.98 4.69
CA LYS A 66 -5.67 1.40 5.83
C LYS A 66 -4.59 0.47 5.32
N VAL A 67 -3.33 0.76 5.65
CA VAL A 67 -2.16 -0.02 5.21
C VAL A 67 -1.47 -0.64 6.43
N ALA A 68 -1.16 -1.93 6.37
CA ALA A 68 -0.47 -2.63 7.44
C ALA A 68 0.44 -3.75 6.91
N PHE A 69 1.60 -3.94 7.53
CA PHE A 69 2.49 -5.06 7.28
C PHE A 69 1.94 -6.34 7.88
N ARG A 70 1.84 -7.39 7.06
CA ARG A 70 1.60 -8.78 7.51
C ARG A 70 2.90 -9.46 7.92
N THR A 71 3.98 -9.21 7.19
CA THR A 71 5.30 -9.67 7.58
C THR A 71 5.77 -8.86 8.79
N LYS A 72 6.15 -9.52 9.88
CA LYS A 72 6.75 -8.84 11.04
C LYS A 72 8.04 -8.15 10.59
N VAL A 73 8.12 -6.85 10.79
CA VAL A 73 9.28 -6.04 10.44
C VAL A 73 9.65 -5.17 11.64
N PHE A 74 10.94 -5.11 11.94
CA PHE A 74 11.46 -4.22 12.96
C PHE A 74 11.80 -2.88 12.32
N HIS A 75 10.95 -1.87 12.50
CA HIS A 75 11.14 -0.54 11.91
C HIS A 75 10.54 0.52 12.85
N PRO A 76 11.19 1.68 13.08
CA PRO A 76 10.72 2.70 14.03
C PRO A 76 9.28 3.19 13.79
N ASN A 77 8.89 3.27 12.52
CA ASN A 77 7.56 3.74 12.11
C ASN A 77 6.52 2.62 11.95
N ILE A 78 6.83 1.38 12.35
CA ILE A 78 5.93 0.23 12.24
C ILE A 78 5.78 -0.39 13.63
N ASN A 79 4.54 -0.44 14.13
CA ASN A 79 4.29 -1.02 15.45
C ASN A 79 4.27 -2.57 15.39
N SER A 80 4.18 -3.22 16.56
CA SER A 80 4.13 -4.69 16.68
C SER A 80 2.96 -5.35 15.95
N ASN A 81 1.89 -4.59 15.67
CA ASN A 81 0.72 -5.04 14.91
C ASN A 81 0.86 -4.75 13.41
N GLY A 82 2.03 -4.28 12.94
CA GLY A 82 2.30 -3.98 11.54
C GLY A 82 1.68 -2.67 11.03
N SER A 83 1.05 -1.88 11.90
CA SER A 83 0.47 -0.59 11.49
C SER A 83 1.56 0.44 11.22
N ILE A 84 1.40 1.17 10.13
CA ILE A 84 2.37 2.16 9.67
C ILE A 84 2.01 3.54 10.24
N CYS A 85 2.98 4.21 10.84
CA CYS A 85 2.86 5.60 11.28
C CYS A 85 3.53 6.53 10.28
N LEU A 86 2.87 6.76 9.14
CA LEU A 86 3.27 7.74 8.14
C LEU A 86 2.18 8.80 7.98
N ASP A 87 2.57 10.07 7.96
CA ASP A 87 1.63 11.19 7.97
C ASP A 87 0.80 11.27 6.68
N ILE A 88 1.34 10.79 5.56
CA ILE A 88 0.62 10.68 4.28
C ILE A 88 -0.57 9.70 4.34
N LEU A 89 -0.57 8.75 5.28
CA LEU A 89 -1.67 7.83 5.53
C LEU A 89 -2.62 8.33 6.64
N LYS A 90 -2.36 9.54 7.14
CA LYS A 90 -3.10 10.20 8.23
C LYS A 90 -3.46 11.64 7.82
N GLU A 91 -2.74 12.62 8.36
CA GLU A 91 -3.06 14.04 8.31
C GLU A 91 -2.72 14.69 6.96
N GLN A 92 -1.74 14.14 6.23
CA GLN A 92 -1.30 14.65 4.93
C GLN A 92 -1.95 13.90 3.75
N TRP A 93 -2.97 13.07 4.01
CA TRP A 93 -3.68 12.40 2.92
C TRP A 93 -4.40 13.42 2.04
N SER A 94 -4.15 13.33 0.74
CA SER A 94 -4.87 14.08 -0.29
C SER A 94 -5.54 13.12 -1.27
N PRO A 95 -6.78 13.38 -1.71
CA PRO A 95 -7.45 12.59 -2.74
C PRO A 95 -6.71 12.50 -4.07
N ALA A 96 -5.71 13.38 -4.29
CA ALA A 96 -4.84 13.36 -5.46
C ALA A 96 -3.73 12.30 -5.39
N LEU A 97 -3.44 11.74 -4.20
CA LEU A 97 -2.46 10.66 -4.03
C LEU A 97 -3.01 9.33 -4.59
N THR A 98 -2.13 8.49 -5.11
CA THR A 98 -2.45 7.16 -5.68
C THR A 98 -1.63 6.09 -4.98
N ILE A 99 -2.08 4.83 -5.06
CA ILE A 99 -1.37 3.67 -4.50
C ILE A 99 0.02 3.48 -5.14
N SER A 100 0.19 3.87 -6.40
CA SER A 100 1.50 3.80 -7.08
C SER A 100 2.49 4.88 -6.64
N LYS A 101 2.02 6.01 -6.11
CA LYS A 101 2.88 7.10 -5.62
C LYS A 101 2.99 7.02 -4.10
N ALA A 102 3.79 6.06 -3.62
CA ALA A 102 4.50 6.22 -2.37
C ALA A 102 5.91 6.73 -2.73
N GLY A 103 6.36 7.80 -2.06
CA GLY A 103 7.53 8.61 -2.43
C GLY A 103 8.84 7.86 -2.56
#